data_AF-A0A7J8B1J6-F1
#
_entry.id   AF-A0A7J8B1J6-F1
#
_cell.length_a   1.000
_cell.length_b   1.000
_cell.length_c   1.000
_cell.angle_alpha   90.00
_cell.angle_beta   90.00
_cell.angle_gamma   90.00
#
_symmetry.space_group_name_H-M   'P 1'
#
loop_
_entity.id
_entity.type
_entity.pdbx_description
1 polymer ?
#
loop_
_entity_poly.entity_id
_entity_poly.type
_entity_poly.pdbx_seq_one_letter_code
_entity_poly.pdbx_strand_id
1 'polypeptide(L)'
;MAEGGEGGEDEIQFLRTEDEVVLQCIANIHKEQRKFCLAAEGLGNRLCFLEPTSEAKCVPPDLCVCNFVLEQSLSVRALQEMLANTGENGAEGAAQGGGHRTLLYGHAILLRHSFSGMYLTCLTTSRSQTDKLAFDVGLREHATGEACWWTIHPASKQRSEGEKVRIGDDLILVSVSSERYLHLSISNANIQVDASFMQTLWNVHPTCSGSSIEEGVLFICMQPSACQSVLCCLY
;
A
#
# COMPACT_ATOMS: atom_id res chain seq x y z
N MET A 1 44.89 -23.99 6.05
CA MET A 1 44.35 -23.41 7.30
C MET A 1 44.67 -21.92 7.24
N ALA A 2 43.73 -20.98 7.26
CA ALA A 2 42.33 -21.03 7.66
C ALA A 2 41.47 -20.15 6.73
N GLU A 3 40.22 -20.57 6.60
CA GLU A 3 39.07 -19.84 6.08
C GLU A 3 38.71 -18.62 6.97
N GLY A 4 37.82 -17.78 6.46
CA GLY A 4 36.79 -17.18 7.31
C GLY A 4 36.62 -15.68 7.14
N GLY A 5 35.55 -15.30 6.45
CA GLY A 5 35.06 -13.93 6.41
C GLY A 5 34.09 -13.68 5.26
N GLU A 6 33.08 -14.54 5.10
CA GLU A 6 31.90 -14.24 4.28
C GLU A 6 31.33 -12.89 4.76
N GLY A 7 31.34 -11.90 3.86
CA GLY A 7 30.54 -10.71 4.05
C GLY A 7 29.08 -11.13 4.10
N GLY A 8 28.41 -10.88 5.22
CA GLY A 8 26.96 -10.89 5.27
C GLY A 8 26.46 -9.79 4.35
N GLU A 9 26.21 -10.13 3.11
CA GLU A 9 25.32 -9.34 2.26
C GLU A 9 23.94 -9.45 2.92
N ASP A 10 23.47 -8.35 3.52
CA ASP A 10 22.05 -8.22 3.90
C ASP A 10 21.22 -8.72 2.72
N GLU A 11 20.51 -9.85 2.88
CA GLU A 11 19.69 -10.40 1.80
C GLU A 11 18.63 -9.35 1.44
N ILE A 12 18.86 -8.62 0.34
CA ILE A 12 17.96 -7.56 -0.10
C ILE A 12 16.62 -8.20 -0.45
N GLN A 13 15.61 -7.95 0.38
CA GLN A 13 14.26 -8.43 0.16
C GLN A 13 13.48 -7.45 -0.73
N PHE A 14 12.65 -8.01 -1.62
CA PHE A 14 11.86 -7.26 -2.58
C PHE A 14 10.38 -7.57 -2.40
N LEU A 15 9.53 -6.56 -2.64
CA LEU A 15 8.08 -6.74 -2.63
C LEU A 15 7.64 -7.58 -3.83
N ARG A 16 6.67 -8.47 -3.61
CA ARG A 16 6.10 -9.35 -4.62
C ARG A 16 4.58 -9.28 -4.62
N THR A 17 3.98 -9.72 -5.72
CA THR A 17 2.54 -9.98 -5.74
C THR A 17 2.19 -11.10 -4.75
N GLU A 18 0.97 -11.04 -4.21
CA GLU A 18 0.45 -11.86 -3.10
C GLU A 18 1.06 -11.56 -1.71
N ASP A 19 1.94 -10.57 -1.58
CA ASP A 19 2.38 -10.12 -0.25
C ASP A 19 1.28 -9.30 0.43
N GLU A 20 1.06 -9.58 1.72
CA GLU A 20 0.26 -8.71 2.58
C GLU A 20 1.12 -7.58 3.11
N VAL A 21 0.63 -6.36 2.98
CA VAL A 21 1.39 -5.14 3.25
C VAL A 21 0.53 -4.08 3.94
N VAL A 22 1.20 -3.22 4.70
CA VAL A 22 0.64 -1.96 5.20
C VAL A 22 1.36 -0.79 4.53
N LEU A 23 0.58 0.25 4.22
CA LEU A 23 1.07 1.51 3.66
C LEU A 23 1.23 2.52 4.81
N GLN A 24 2.47 2.82 5.18
CA GLN A 24 2.79 3.78 6.23
C GLN A 24 3.25 5.11 5.64
N CYS A 25 2.80 6.22 6.20
CA CYS A 25 3.34 7.55 5.93
C CYS A 25 3.69 8.27 7.23
N ILE A 26 4.48 9.34 7.11
CA ILE A 26 4.93 10.14 8.24
C ILE A 26 4.51 11.58 8.02
N ALA A 27 3.87 12.18 9.02
CA ALA A 27 3.50 13.59 9.03
C ALA A 27 4.03 14.28 10.28
N ASN A 28 4.39 15.56 10.14
CA ASN A 28 4.84 16.38 11.27
C ASN A 28 3.65 17.16 11.85
N ILE A 29 3.26 16.84 13.08
CA ILE A 29 2.09 17.39 13.76
C ILE A 29 2.54 17.91 15.11
N HIS A 30 2.28 19.19 15.41
CA HIS A 30 2.71 19.86 16.65
C HIS A 30 4.22 19.72 16.95
N LYS A 31 5.07 19.69 15.92
CA LYS A 31 6.53 19.49 15.98
C LYS A 31 6.97 18.06 16.37
N GLU A 32 6.05 17.10 16.33
CA GLU A 32 6.34 15.69 16.51
C GLU A 32 6.08 14.93 15.20
N GLN A 33 6.99 14.00 14.87
CA GLN A 33 6.77 13.08 13.75
C GLN A 33 5.79 12.00 14.19
N ARG A 34 4.66 11.91 13.49
CA ARG A 34 3.63 10.89 13.69
C ARG A 34 3.56 9.99 12.47
N LYS A 35 3.45 8.69 12.73
CA LYS A 35 3.30 7.63 11.75
C LYS A 35 1.83 7.27 11.64
N PHE A 36 1.38 7.09 10.41
CA PHE A 36 0.02 6.71 10.09
C PHE A 36 0.05 5.55 9.11
N CYS A 37 -0.86 4.60 9.28
CA CYS A 37 -1.13 3.57 8.29
C CYS A 37 -2.40 3.92 7.52
N LEU A 38 -2.41 3.66 6.22
CA LEU A 38 -3.64 3.69 5.43
C LEU A 38 -4.57 2.60 5.95
N ALA A 39 -5.82 2.95 6.24
CA ALA A 39 -6.82 2.05 6.76
C ALA A 39 -8.17 2.22 6.05
N ALA A 40 -8.98 1.17 6.06
CA ALA A 40 -10.36 1.22 5.62
C ALA A 40 -11.20 0.15 6.34
N GLU A 41 -12.45 0.47 6.66
CA GLU A 41 -13.37 -0.50 7.27
C GLU A 41 -13.97 -1.43 6.20
N GLY A 42 -14.34 -0.85 5.05
CA GLY A 42 -14.91 -1.55 3.90
C GLY A 42 -16.41 -1.79 4.03
N LEU A 43 -16.86 -2.44 5.11
CA LEU A 43 -18.29 -2.61 5.38
C LEU A 43 -18.86 -1.34 6.02
N GLY A 44 -19.94 -0.81 5.44
CA GLY A 44 -20.52 0.46 5.89
C GLY A 44 -19.75 1.67 5.37
N ASN A 45 -18.57 1.94 5.91
CA ASN A 45 -17.72 3.04 5.48
C ASN A 45 -16.65 2.58 4.47
N ARG A 46 -16.84 2.98 3.21
CA ARG A 46 -15.92 2.64 2.11
C ARG A 46 -14.79 3.65 1.93
N LEU A 47 -14.73 4.70 2.73
CA LEU A 47 -13.70 5.72 2.59
C LEU A 47 -12.49 5.33 3.41
N CYS A 48 -11.31 5.55 2.84
CA CYS A 48 -10.07 5.32 3.53
C CYS A 48 -9.84 6.43 4.58
N PHE A 49 -9.12 6.07 5.63
CA PHE A 49 -8.68 6.97 6.69
C PHE A 49 -7.25 6.61 7.10
N LEU A 50 -6.72 7.34 8.08
CA LEU A 50 -5.34 7.19 8.55
C LEU A 50 -5.35 6.75 10.01
N GLU A 51 -4.90 5.53 10.26
CA GLU A 51 -4.78 4.96 11.61
C GLU A 51 -3.44 5.40 12.22
N PRO A 52 -3.43 6.13 13.34
CA PRO A 52 -2.19 6.56 13.98
C PRO A 52 -1.48 5.38 14.64
N THR A 53 -0.24 5.11 14.22
CA THR A 53 0.55 3.99 14.76
C THR A 53 1.64 4.43 15.74
N SER A 54 1.94 5.72 15.82
CA SER A 54 2.90 6.29 16.78
C SER A 54 2.45 6.23 18.24
N GLU A 55 1.16 6.07 18.51
CA GLU A 55 0.59 6.10 19.88
C GLU A 55 0.46 4.70 20.51
N ALA A 56 1.12 3.69 19.92
CA ALA A 56 1.02 2.26 20.26
C ALA A 56 1.31 1.91 21.73
N LYS A 57 1.92 2.80 22.51
CA LYS A 57 2.15 2.61 23.96
C LYS A 57 0.88 2.79 24.80
N CYS A 58 -0.09 3.57 24.31
CA CYS A 58 -1.30 3.91 25.05
C CYS A 58 -2.52 3.17 24.49
N VAL A 59 -2.59 2.98 23.18
CA VAL A 59 -3.67 2.27 22.48
C VAL A 59 -3.03 1.45 21.36
N PRO A 60 -3.23 0.12 21.31
CA PRO A 60 -2.72 -0.68 20.20
C PRO A 60 -3.47 -0.28 18.91
N PRO A 61 -2.75 -0.01 17.79
CA PRO A 61 -3.39 0.34 16.53
C PRO A 61 -4.18 -0.84 15.97
N ASP A 62 -5.31 -0.57 15.32
CA ASP A 62 -6.06 -1.62 14.63
C ASP A 62 -5.42 -1.93 13.27
N LEU A 63 -4.53 -2.92 13.27
CA LEU A 63 -3.81 -3.32 12.07
C LEU A 63 -4.65 -4.17 11.12
N CYS A 64 -5.80 -4.72 11.54
CA CYS A 64 -6.60 -5.59 10.67
C CYS A 64 -7.24 -4.80 9.52
N VAL A 65 -7.65 -3.56 9.79
CA VAL A 65 -8.18 -2.61 8.80
C VAL A 65 -7.10 -1.89 7.97
N CYS A 66 -5.82 -2.10 8.31
CA CYS A 66 -4.69 -1.49 7.61
C CYS A 66 -4.08 -2.40 6.53
N ASN A 67 -4.49 -3.66 6.47
CA ASN A 67 -3.80 -4.69 5.69
C ASN A 67 -4.33 -4.76 4.25
N PHE A 68 -3.41 -4.74 3.29
CA PHE A 68 -3.71 -4.84 1.86
C PHE A 68 -2.87 -5.95 1.21
N VAL A 69 -3.43 -6.61 0.21
CA VAL A 69 -2.73 -7.59 -0.62
C VAL A 69 -2.33 -6.93 -1.93
N LEU A 70 -1.06 -7.13 -2.32
CA LEU A 70 -0.55 -6.77 -3.65
C LEU A 70 -1.04 -7.78 -4.69
N GLU A 71 -2.28 -7.65 -5.14
CA GLU A 71 -2.93 -8.66 -5.99
C GLU A 71 -2.34 -8.71 -7.41
N GLN A 72 -2.06 -7.55 -8.01
CA GLN A 72 -1.49 -7.51 -9.36
C GLN A 72 -0.45 -6.41 -9.49
N SER A 73 0.52 -6.65 -10.38
CA SER A 73 1.49 -5.67 -10.85
C SER A 73 1.66 -5.83 -12.36
N LEU A 74 1.39 -4.78 -13.12
CA LEU A 74 1.45 -4.75 -14.58
C LEU A 74 2.20 -3.51 -15.05
N SER A 75 2.90 -3.60 -16.18
CA SER A 75 3.35 -2.38 -16.86
C SER A 75 2.14 -1.57 -17.31
N VAL A 76 2.27 -0.24 -17.41
CA VAL A 76 1.17 0.65 -17.85
C VAL A 76 0.61 0.22 -19.20
N ARG A 77 1.47 -0.24 -20.12
CA ARG A 77 1.04 -0.76 -21.43
C ARG A 77 0.21 -2.03 -21.30
N ALA A 78 0.67 -3.00 -20.51
CA ALA A 78 -0.08 -4.24 -20.29
C ALA A 78 -1.43 -3.97 -19.60
N LEU A 79 -1.48 -2.98 -18.69
CA LEU A 79 -2.72 -2.54 -18.07
C LEU A 79 -3.70 -1.97 -19.11
N GLN A 80 -3.24 -1.09 -20.00
CA GLN A 80 -4.09 -0.53 -21.06
C GLN A 80 -4.62 -1.60 -22.00
N GLU A 81 -3.78 -2.55 -22.40
CA GLU A 81 -4.19 -3.70 -23.22
C GLU A 81 -5.22 -4.58 -22.50
N MET A 82 -5.05 -4.82 -21.19
CA MET A 82 -6.01 -5.56 -20.38
C MET A 82 -7.36 -4.83 -20.32
N LEU A 83 -7.35 -3.54 -19.98
CA LEU A 83 -8.58 -2.74 -19.84
C LEU A 83 -9.34 -2.58 -21.16
N ALA A 84 -8.66 -2.54 -22.30
CA ALA A 84 -9.28 -2.49 -23.62
C ALA A 84 -10.00 -3.81 -23.99
N ASN A 85 -9.50 -4.95 -23.50
CA ASN A 85 -10.04 -6.28 -23.82
C ASN A 85 -11.17 -6.73 -22.88
N THR A 86 -11.37 -6.06 -21.74
CA THR A 86 -12.43 -6.38 -20.77
C THR A 86 -13.85 -6.10 -21.31
N GLY A 87 -13.98 -5.43 -22.47
CA GLY A 87 -15.26 -5.10 -23.11
C GLY A 87 -16.00 -6.27 -23.78
N GLU A 88 -15.33 -7.37 -24.14
CA GLU A 88 -15.95 -8.43 -24.96
C GLU A 88 -15.98 -9.84 -24.34
N ASN A 89 -15.35 -10.10 -23.19
CA ASN A 89 -15.50 -11.31 -22.35
C ASN A 89 -14.80 -11.13 -20.98
N GLY A 90 -14.93 -9.94 -20.39
CA GLY A 90 -14.02 -9.45 -19.37
C GLY A 90 -14.41 -9.73 -17.92
N ALA A 91 -13.93 -10.84 -17.37
CA ALA A 91 -13.68 -11.00 -15.94
C ALA A 91 -12.69 -12.14 -15.64
N GLU A 92 -12.63 -13.16 -16.49
CA GLU A 92 -11.88 -14.40 -16.19
C GLU A 92 -10.48 -14.48 -16.85
N GLY A 93 -10.14 -13.54 -17.74
CA GLY A 93 -8.90 -13.57 -18.52
C GLY A 93 -7.68 -12.85 -17.92
N ALA A 94 -7.87 -11.95 -16.95
CA ALA A 94 -6.76 -11.18 -16.35
C ALA A 94 -6.08 -11.88 -15.16
N ALA A 95 -6.67 -12.98 -14.66
CA ALA A 95 -6.14 -13.75 -13.55
C ALA A 95 -4.98 -14.70 -13.94
N GLN A 96 -4.56 -14.77 -15.21
CA GLN A 96 -3.46 -15.62 -15.68
C GLN A 96 -2.07 -15.01 -15.46
N GLY A 97 -1.87 -14.42 -14.29
CA GLY A 97 -0.57 -13.94 -13.81
C GLY A 97 -0.14 -14.64 -12.52
N GLY A 98 -0.51 -15.91 -12.34
CA GLY A 98 -0.21 -16.72 -11.15
C GLY A 98 1.29 -16.90 -10.95
N GLY A 99 1.86 -16.09 -10.07
CA GLY A 99 3.25 -16.20 -9.61
C GLY A 99 3.61 -15.01 -8.74
N HIS A 100 4.50 -15.21 -7.75
CA HIS A 100 5.05 -14.15 -6.90
C HIS A 100 6.00 -13.25 -7.70
N ARG A 101 5.44 -12.37 -8.53
CA ARG A 101 6.18 -11.45 -9.39
C ARG A 101 6.71 -10.31 -8.54
N THR A 102 8.00 -10.03 -8.65
CA THR A 102 8.61 -8.87 -8.00
C THR A 102 8.04 -7.57 -8.57
N LEU A 103 7.70 -6.63 -7.69
CA LEU A 103 7.25 -5.29 -8.08
C LEU A 103 8.40 -4.51 -8.72
N LEU A 104 8.08 -3.74 -9.77
CA LEU A 104 9.00 -2.83 -10.43
C LEU A 104 8.49 -1.40 -10.31
N TYR A 105 9.39 -0.44 -10.20
CA TYR A 105 9.04 0.97 -10.39
C TYR A 105 8.45 1.18 -11.79
N GLY A 106 7.37 1.95 -11.86
CA GLY A 106 6.66 2.29 -13.10
C GLY A 106 5.55 1.33 -13.45
N HIS A 107 5.40 0.25 -12.69
CA HIS A 107 4.25 -0.63 -12.80
C HIS A 107 3.05 -0.03 -12.10
N ALA A 108 1.88 -0.30 -12.66
CA ALA A 108 0.60 -0.15 -12.00
C ALA A 108 0.34 -1.37 -11.11
N ILE A 109 -0.05 -1.11 -9.87
CA ILE A 109 -0.43 -2.12 -8.89
C ILE A 109 -1.93 -2.06 -8.57
N LEU A 110 -2.45 -3.22 -8.21
CA LEU A 110 -3.80 -3.40 -7.69
C LEU A 110 -3.71 -3.82 -6.23
N LEU A 111 -4.31 -3.02 -5.35
CA LEU A 111 -4.32 -3.25 -3.91
C LEU A 111 -5.70 -3.72 -3.47
N ARG A 112 -5.79 -4.94 -2.92
CA ARG A 112 -7.01 -5.47 -2.35
C ARG A 112 -6.96 -5.38 -0.83
N HIS A 113 -7.95 -4.76 -0.21
CA HIS A 113 -8.08 -4.73 1.24
C HIS A 113 -8.33 -6.14 1.78
N SER A 114 -7.47 -6.63 2.69
CA SER A 114 -7.49 -8.04 3.12
C SER A 114 -8.81 -8.40 3.82
N PHE A 115 -9.33 -7.50 4.66
CA PHE A 115 -10.52 -7.78 5.46
C PHE A 115 -11.83 -7.76 4.64
N SER A 116 -12.01 -6.75 3.78
CA SER A 116 -13.27 -6.59 3.03
C SER A 116 -13.26 -7.21 1.64
N GLY A 117 -12.09 -7.61 1.12
CA GLY A 117 -11.93 -8.11 -0.24
C GLY A 117 -12.14 -7.06 -1.35
N MET A 118 -12.33 -5.79 -0.99
CA MET A 118 -12.54 -4.68 -1.92
C MET A 118 -11.21 -4.06 -2.36
N TYR A 119 -11.22 -3.28 -3.43
CA TYR A 119 -10.03 -2.70 -4.06
C TYR A 119 -9.86 -1.21 -3.71
N LEU A 120 -8.63 -0.81 -3.39
CA LEU A 120 -8.26 0.59 -3.15
C LEU A 120 -8.46 1.41 -4.42
N THR A 121 -9.31 2.44 -4.34
CA THR A 121 -9.84 3.16 -5.49
C THR A 121 -9.77 4.67 -5.28
N CYS A 122 -9.36 5.38 -6.31
CA CYS A 122 -9.59 6.83 -6.43
C CYS A 122 -11.05 7.08 -6.84
N LEU A 123 -11.84 7.68 -5.95
CA LEU A 123 -13.26 7.94 -6.15
C LEU A 123 -13.47 9.23 -6.94
N THR A 124 -14.64 9.40 -7.55
CA THR A 124 -14.98 10.66 -8.24
C THR A 124 -15.57 11.71 -7.30
N THR A 125 -15.86 11.34 -6.06
CA THR A 125 -16.33 12.27 -5.03
C THR A 125 -15.18 13.09 -4.48
N SER A 126 -15.49 14.28 -3.97
CA SER A 126 -14.52 15.15 -3.31
C SER A 126 -15.17 15.71 -2.05
N ARG A 127 -14.58 15.42 -0.89
CA ARG A 127 -15.01 15.97 0.41
C ARG A 127 -13.96 16.86 1.07
N SER A 128 -12.79 17.01 0.43
CA SER A 128 -11.72 17.84 0.96
C SER A 128 -12.14 19.31 0.94
N GLN A 129 -12.09 19.95 2.12
CA GLN A 129 -12.46 21.36 2.26
C GLN A 129 -11.33 22.31 1.84
N THR A 130 -10.09 21.84 1.94
CA THR A 130 -8.88 22.61 1.65
C THR A 130 -8.40 22.45 0.21
N ASP A 131 -8.61 21.28 -0.40
CA ASP A 131 -8.27 21.02 -1.79
C ASP A 131 -9.50 20.56 -2.56
N LYS A 132 -10.17 21.50 -3.24
CA LYS A 132 -11.37 21.21 -4.06
C LYS A 132 -11.07 20.35 -5.29
N LEU A 133 -9.80 20.21 -5.67
CA LEU A 133 -9.39 19.37 -6.78
C LEU A 133 -9.05 17.96 -6.28
N ALA A 134 -8.89 17.76 -4.98
CA ALA A 134 -8.61 16.45 -4.43
C ALA A 134 -9.82 15.52 -4.55
N PHE A 135 -9.56 14.27 -4.87
CA PHE A 135 -10.57 13.22 -4.89
C PHE A 135 -10.51 12.38 -3.63
N ASP A 136 -11.65 11.85 -3.19
CA ASP A 136 -11.68 10.90 -2.10
C ASP A 136 -10.98 9.60 -2.47
N VAL A 137 -10.32 8.97 -1.51
CA VAL A 137 -9.77 7.61 -1.63
C VAL A 137 -10.63 6.65 -0.81
N GLY A 138 -10.96 5.50 -1.38
CA GLY A 138 -11.83 4.53 -0.75
C GLY A 138 -11.74 3.14 -1.36
N LEU A 139 -12.76 2.32 -1.11
CA LEU A 139 -12.82 0.93 -1.52
C LEU A 139 -14.00 0.67 -2.49
N ARG A 140 -13.78 -0.18 -3.50
CA ARG A 140 -14.82 -0.70 -4.40
C ARG A 140 -14.78 -2.22 -4.51
N GLU A 141 -15.96 -2.83 -4.66
CA GLU A 141 -16.11 -4.29 -4.74
C GLU A 141 -15.50 -4.91 -5.99
N HIS A 142 -15.45 -4.16 -7.10
CA HIS A 142 -14.95 -4.67 -8.37
C HIS A 142 -13.78 -3.82 -8.86
N ALA A 143 -12.70 -4.48 -9.29
CA ALA A 143 -11.52 -3.87 -9.92
C ALA A 143 -11.81 -3.45 -11.38
N THR A 144 -12.88 -2.69 -11.60
CA THR A 144 -13.29 -2.26 -12.95
C THR A 144 -12.67 -0.93 -13.32
N GLY A 145 -12.05 -0.87 -14.50
CA GLY A 145 -11.46 0.34 -15.05
C GLY A 145 -10.17 0.76 -14.36
N GLU A 146 -9.75 1.99 -14.62
CA GLU A 146 -8.45 2.54 -14.17
C GLU A 146 -8.47 3.00 -12.70
N ALA A 147 -9.65 3.19 -12.11
CA ALA A 147 -9.78 3.85 -10.80
C ALA A 147 -9.17 3.06 -9.64
N CYS A 148 -9.01 1.75 -9.78
CA CYS A 148 -8.43 0.87 -8.75
C CYS A 148 -6.90 0.70 -8.89
N TRP A 149 -6.30 1.30 -9.93
CA TRP A 149 -4.89 1.10 -10.28
C TRP A 149 -4.04 2.29 -9.85
N TRP A 150 -2.87 1.97 -9.30
CA TRP A 150 -1.92 2.96 -8.78
C TRP A 150 -0.53 2.67 -9.32
N THR A 151 0.14 3.64 -9.95
CA THR A 151 1.53 3.48 -10.39
C THR A 151 2.50 3.77 -9.25
N ILE A 152 3.55 2.96 -9.17
CA ILE A 152 4.62 3.14 -8.17
C ILE A 152 5.76 3.93 -8.80
N HIS A 153 6.13 5.05 -8.19
CA HIS A 153 7.28 5.85 -8.60
C HIS A 153 8.33 5.93 -7.49
N PRO A 154 9.62 6.01 -7.85
CA PRO A 154 10.68 6.15 -6.86
C PRO A 154 10.63 7.55 -6.22
N ALA A 155 10.73 7.60 -4.89
CA ALA A 155 10.77 8.87 -4.17
C ALA A 155 12.08 9.66 -4.38
N SER A 156 13.16 8.98 -4.78
CA SER A 156 14.48 9.56 -4.93
C SER A 156 15.13 9.18 -6.27
N LYS A 157 16.10 9.98 -6.70
CA LYS A 157 16.90 9.73 -7.91
C LYS A 157 17.87 8.54 -7.80
N GLN A 158 17.92 7.87 -6.65
CA GLN A 158 18.74 6.66 -6.47
C GLN A 158 18.10 5.42 -7.08
N ARG A 159 16.80 5.50 -7.39
CA ARG A 159 16.05 4.42 -8.03
C ARG A 159 15.53 4.90 -9.38
N SER A 160 15.37 3.97 -10.31
CA SER A 160 14.90 4.23 -11.66
C SER A 160 13.68 3.37 -12.00
N GLU A 161 12.87 3.86 -12.94
CA GLU A 161 11.78 3.09 -13.52
C GLU A 161 12.29 1.75 -14.08
N GLY A 162 11.58 0.66 -13.81
CA GLY A 162 11.98 -0.71 -14.15
C GLY A 162 12.88 -1.42 -13.13
N GLU A 163 13.41 -0.71 -12.11
CA GLU A 163 14.13 -1.37 -11.01
C GLU A 163 13.17 -2.08 -10.05
N LYS A 164 13.67 -3.12 -9.36
CA LYS A 164 12.90 -3.87 -8.36
C LYS A 164 12.67 -3.03 -7.10
N VAL A 165 11.44 -3.03 -6.60
CA VAL A 165 11.07 -2.32 -5.37
C VAL A 165 11.53 -3.12 -4.15
N ARG A 166 12.38 -2.50 -3.32
CA ARG A 166 12.90 -3.12 -2.09
C ARG A 166 11.96 -2.85 -0.92
N ILE A 167 11.93 -3.77 0.04
CA ILE A 167 11.23 -3.53 1.31
C ILE A 167 11.92 -2.36 2.03
N GLY A 168 11.14 -1.40 2.50
CA GLY A 168 11.64 -0.20 3.17
C GLY A 168 11.99 0.97 2.26
N ASP A 169 11.92 0.83 0.93
CA ASP A 169 12.04 1.98 0.02
C ASP A 169 10.80 2.89 0.18
N ASP A 170 11.01 4.20 0.15
CA ASP A 170 9.92 5.18 0.10
C ASP A 170 9.35 5.26 -1.33
N LEU A 171 8.03 5.15 -1.43
CA LEU A 171 7.29 5.10 -2.68
C LEU A 171 6.39 6.33 -2.83
N ILE A 172 6.18 6.71 -4.08
CA ILE A 172 5.14 7.65 -4.48
C ILE A 172 4.09 6.84 -5.26
N LEU A 173 2.84 6.91 -4.83
CA LEU A 173 1.71 6.25 -5.49
C LEU A 173 0.90 7.28 -6.26
N VAL A 174 0.64 7.01 -7.54
CA VAL A 174 -0.14 7.89 -8.42
C VAL A 174 -1.33 7.12 -8.98
N SER A 175 -2.54 7.66 -8.81
CA SER A 175 -3.76 7.08 -9.38
C SER A 175 -3.70 7.11 -10.91
N VAL A 176 -3.97 5.98 -11.55
CA VAL A 176 -4.02 5.89 -13.02
C VAL A 176 -5.20 6.68 -13.58
N SER A 177 -6.36 6.67 -12.92
CA SER A 177 -7.58 7.32 -13.43
C SER A 177 -7.57 8.84 -13.34
N SER A 178 -6.82 9.40 -12.39
CA SER A 178 -6.87 10.82 -12.05
C SER A 178 -5.53 11.53 -12.13
N GLU A 179 -4.44 10.80 -12.36
CA GLU A 179 -3.06 11.31 -12.39
C GLU A 179 -2.69 12.13 -11.14
N ARG A 180 -3.18 11.69 -9.98
CA ARG A 180 -3.01 12.35 -8.68
C ARG A 180 -2.35 11.44 -7.68
N TYR A 181 -1.53 12.02 -6.81
CA TYR A 181 -0.80 11.31 -5.78
C TYR A 181 -1.74 10.87 -4.67
N LEU A 182 -1.52 9.66 -4.15
CA LEU A 182 -2.08 9.27 -2.86
C LEU A 182 -1.48 10.17 -1.78
N HIS A 183 -2.30 11.01 -1.18
CA HIS A 183 -1.86 12.14 -0.39
C HIS A 183 -2.41 12.06 1.04
N LEU A 184 -1.52 12.28 2.02
CA LEU A 184 -1.91 12.57 3.39
C LEU A 184 -2.19 14.07 3.49
N SER A 185 -3.44 14.39 3.78
CA SER A 185 -3.95 15.75 3.84
C SER A 185 -4.21 16.14 5.30
N ILE A 186 -3.65 17.27 5.71
CA ILE A 186 -3.81 17.82 7.07
C ILE A 186 -4.51 19.17 6.95
N SER A 187 -5.71 19.25 7.49
CA SER A 187 -6.51 20.47 7.47
C SER A 187 -7.15 20.71 8.84
N ASN A 188 -6.85 21.84 9.48
CA ASN A 188 -7.50 22.26 10.73
C ASN A 188 -7.58 21.15 11.80
N ALA A 189 -6.47 20.44 12.03
CA ALA A 189 -6.35 19.29 12.94
C ALA A 189 -7.12 18.01 12.53
N ASN A 190 -7.78 18.01 11.37
CA ASN A 190 -8.27 16.80 10.73
C ASN A 190 -7.17 16.23 9.81
N ILE A 191 -6.96 14.92 9.89
CA ILE A 191 -6.00 14.19 9.07
C ILE A 191 -6.83 13.22 8.23
N GLN A 192 -6.68 13.30 6.92
CA GLN A 192 -7.42 12.48 5.98
C GLN A 192 -6.50 12.02 4.86
N VAL A 193 -6.97 11.03 4.11
CA VAL A 193 -6.32 10.59 2.87
C VAL A 193 -7.18 11.03 1.69
N ASP A 194 -6.53 11.67 0.71
CA ASP A 194 -7.15 12.09 -0.54
C ASP A 194 -6.18 11.82 -1.71
N ALA A 195 -6.67 11.97 -2.94
CA ALA A 195 -5.84 11.94 -4.15
C ALA A 195 -5.66 13.39 -4.63
N SER A 196 -4.46 13.95 -4.48
CA SER A 196 -4.14 15.36 -4.73
C SER A 196 -2.91 15.53 -5.64
N PHE A 197 -2.60 16.77 -6.05
CA PHE A 197 -1.34 17.10 -6.73
C PHE A 197 -0.14 17.21 -5.77
N MET A 198 -0.37 17.05 -4.47
CA MET A 198 0.67 17.05 -3.46
C MET A 198 1.16 15.61 -3.20
N GLN A 199 2.45 15.38 -3.34
CA GLN A 199 3.04 14.05 -3.10
C GLN A 199 3.16 13.74 -1.61
N THR A 200 2.95 12.47 -1.25
CA THR A 200 3.26 11.91 0.07
C THR A 200 4.16 10.71 -0.12
N LEU A 201 5.15 10.58 0.78
CA LEU A 201 6.03 9.40 0.81
C LEU A 201 5.34 8.28 1.59
N TRP A 202 5.22 7.13 0.94
CA TRP A 202 4.62 5.93 1.50
C TRP A 202 5.68 4.83 1.61
N ASN A 203 5.87 4.33 2.82
CA ASN A 203 6.67 3.15 3.07
C ASN A 203 5.76 1.92 3.09
N VAL A 204 6.15 0.88 2.36
CA VAL A 204 5.39 -0.37 2.29
C VAL A 204 6.08 -1.41 3.16
N HIS A 205 5.39 -1.83 4.22
CA HIS A 205 5.89 -2.85 5.14
C HIS A 205 5.12 -4.16 4.94
N PRO A 206 5.79 -5.29 4.67
CA PRO A 206 5.12 -6.58 4.64
C PRO A 206 4.66 -6.98 6.05
N THR A 207 3.46 -7.54 6.15
CA THR A 207 2.89 -8.08 7.39
C THR A 207 2.96 -9.60 7.40
N CYS A 208 2.72 -10.23 6.25
CA CYS A 208 2.85 -11.67 5.99
C CYS A 208 3.33 -11.89 4.55
N SER A 209 4.35 -12.73 4.34
CA SER A 209 4.74 -13.17 2.99
C SER A 209 4.00 -14.46 2.63
N GLY A 210 3.25 -14.48 1.52
CA GLY A 210 2.49 -15.65 1.08
C GLY A 210 3.31 -16.91 0.76
N SER A 211 4.65 -16.84 0.81
CA SER A 211 5.56 -17.94 0.50
C SER A 211 6.06 -18.74 1.72
N SER A 212 5.67 -18.39 2.95
CA SER A 212 6.14 -19.08 4.17
C SER A 212 5.01 -19.86 4.85
N ILE A 213 4.82 -21.12 4.46
CA ILE A 213 4.34 -22.14 5.38
C ILE A 213 5.55 -22.52 6.22
N GLU A 214 5.81 -21.77 7.29
CA GLU A 214 6.46 -22.21 8.54
C GLU A 214 6.75 -21.00 9.43
N GLU A 215 6.33 -21.15 10.69
CA GLU A 215 6.67 -20.37 11.88
C GLU A 215 6.37 -18.86 11.90
N GLY A 216 5.28 -18.54 12.61
CA GLY A 216 4.82 -17.20 12.89
C GLY A 216 5.91 -16.26 13.40
N VAL A 217 6.20 -15.24 12.61
CA VAL A 217 6.74 -13.98 13.09
C VAL A 217 6.07 -12.86 12.32
N LEU A 218 5.07 -12.23 12.95
CA LEU A 218 4.56 -10.94 12.51
C LEU A 218 5.66 -9.90 12.75
N PHE A 219 6.53 -9.67 11.76
CA PHE A 219 7.56 -8.64 11.82
C PHE A 219 6.95 -7.25 11.57
N ILE A 220 6.15 -6.78 12.51
CA ILE A 220 5.98 -5.34 12.69
C ILE A 220 6.95 -4.92 13.78
N CYS A 221 8.19 -4.66 13.39
CA CYS A 221 9.17 -3.95 14.23
C CYS A 221 8.75 -2.48 14.40
N MET A 222 7.63 -2.23 15.08
CA MET A 222 7.33 -0.92 15.65
C MET A 222 7.86 -0.85 17.08
N GLN A 223 9.19 -0.65 17.19
CA GLN A 223 9.94 -0.41 18.42
C GLN A 223 9.93 -1.56 19.47
N PRO A 224 11.06 -1.91 20.12
CA PRO A 224 11.15 -3.02 21.08
C PRO A 224 10.32 -2.90 22.38
N SER A 225 9.53 -1.83 22.55
CA SER A 225 8.89 -1.49 23.84
C SER A 225 7.37 -1.68 23.89
N ALA A 226 6.73 -2.18 22.82
CA ALA A 226 5.27 -2.32 22.74
C ALA A 226 4.79 -3.72 22.28
N CYS A 227 5.66 -4.74 22.25
CA CYS A 227 5.27 -6.12 21.99
C CYS A 227 4.56 -6.74 23.20
N GLN A 228 3.27 -6.46 23.39
CA GLN A 228 2.45 -7.27 24.31
C GLN A 228 1.03 -7.58 23.84
N SER A 229 0.61 -7.10 22.66
CA SER A 229 -0.79 -7.26 22.25
C SER A 229 -0.95 -7.52 20.76
N VAL A 230 -0.46 -8.65 20.26
CA VAL A 230 -0.90 -9.16 18.94
C VAL A 230 -1.24 -10.64 19.03
N LEU A 231 -2.41 -10.90 19.62
CA LEU A 231 -3.10 -12.18 19.56
C LEU A 231 -4.47 -11.92 18.91
N CYS A 232 -4.50 -11.64 17.59
CA CYS A 232 -5.76 -11.42 16.87
C CYS A 232 -5.84 -12.12 15.51
N CYS A 233 -5.10 -13.21 15.30
CA CYS A 233 -5.25 -14.08 14.12
C CYS A 233 -5.38 -15.57 14.46
N LEU A 234 -5.98 -15.91 15.60
CA LEU A 234 -6.40 -17.27 15.91
C LEU A 234 -7.79 -17.24 16.54
N TYR A 235 -8.83 -17.08 15.72
CA TYR A 235 -10.16 -17.68 15.90
C TYR A 235 -10.93 -17.66 14.58
#